data_AF-A0A9W5N0E2-F1
#
_entry.id   AF-A0A9W5N0E2-F1
#
_cell.length_a   1.000
_cell.length_b   1.000
_cell.length_c   1.000
_cell.angle_alpha   90.00
_cell.angle_beta   90.00
_cell.angle_gamma   90.00
#
_symmetry.space_group_name_H-M   'P 1'
#
loop_
_entity.id
_entity.type
_entity.pdbx_description
1 polymer ?
#
loop_
_entity_poly.entity_id
_entity_poly.type
_entity_poly.pdbx_seq_one_letter_code
_entity_poly.pdbx_strand_id
1 'polypeptide(L)'
;MYVIIHHLALAADEVFEGSVELDESYFGGQRKGRRGRGAAGKVVVFGILKRNGRVYTVVVDNAKSETLFPVIKKKIMPDSIVYTDSLSSYDKLDVSGFIHYRINHSKEFVDRQNHINGIENFWNQAKRFLRKYNGIDRKSFPLFLKECEFRFNFGTPSQQLKILRDWCGI
;
A
#
# COMPACT_ATOMS: atom_id res chain seq x y z
N MET A 1 19.66 1.34 0.68
CA MET A 1 18.39 1.51 1.43
C MET A 1 18.13 2.99 1.76
N TYR A 2 19.08 3.72 2.35
CA TYR A 2 18.90 5.15 2.67
C TYR A 2 18.58 6.04 1.46
N VAL A 3 19.25 5.84 0.31
CA VAL A 3 18.95 6.57 -0.94
C VAL A 3 17.50 6.37 -1.37
N ILE A 4 17.01 5.13 -1.38
CA ILE A 4 15.62 4.80 -1.72
C ILE A 4 14.65 5.57 -0.83
N ILE A 5 14.88 5.54 0.49
CA ILE A 5 13.98 6.18 1.45
C ILE A 5 13.98 7.69 1.26
N HIS A 6 15.14 8.30 1.05
CA HIS A 6 15.26 9.73 0.81
C HIS A 6 14.45 10.15 -0.43
N HIS A 7 14.65 9.49 -1.57
CA HIS A 7 13.94 9.83 -2.80
C HIS A 7 12.44 9.51 -2.73
N LEU A 8 12.05 8.39 -2.10
CA LEU A 8 10.64 8.10 -1.86
C LEU A 8 9.99 9.05 -0.87
N ALA A 9 10.75 9.60 0.10
CA ALA A 9 10.23 10.61 1.01
C ALA A 9 10.00 11.95 0.31
N LEU A 10 10.89 12.34 -0.62
CA LEU A 10 10.67 13.52 -1.48
C LEU A 10 9.45 13.35 -2.39
N ALA A 11 9.29 12.15 -2.96
CA ALA A 11 8.11 11.82 -3.76
C ALA A 11 6.85 11.58 -2.91
N ALA A 12 7.00 11.38 -1.59
CA ALA A 12 5.88 11.05 -0.74
C ALA A 12 4.85 12.16 -0.72
N ASP A 13 5.24 13.43 -0.88
CA ASP A 13 4.34 14.59 -0.89
C ASP A 13 3.47 14.71 -2.14
N GLU A 14 3.70 13.87 -3.16
CA GLU A 14 2.81 13.75 -4.31
C GLU A 14 1.40 13.32 -3.86
N VAL A 15 0.39 13.95 -4.44
CA VAL A 15 -1.03 13.64 -4.21
C VAL A 15 -1.54 12.81 -5.37
N PHE A 16 -2.26 11.75 -5.06
CA PHE A 16 -2.89 10.87 -6.03
C PHE A 16 -4.18 11.47 -6.55
N GLU A 17 -4.42 11.28 -7.85
CA GLU A 17 -5.61 11.75 -8.56
C GLU A 17 -6.17 10.65 -9.47
N GLY A 18 -7.45 10.75 -9.81
CA GLY A 18 -8.11 9.80 -10.70
C GLY A 18 -8.46 8.50 -9.99
N SER A 19 -8.19 7.35 -10.63
CA SER A 19 -8.54 6.03 -10.10
C SER A 19 -7.47 5.47 -9.16
N VAL A 20 -7.83 5.23 -7.90
CA VAL A 20 -6.93 4.75 -6.85
C VAL A 20 -7.50 3.54 -6.09
N GLU A 21 -6.65 2.57 -5.79
CA GLU A 21 -6.98 1.38 -5.00
C GLU A 21 -6.42 1.55 -3.58
N LEU A 22 -7.22 1.26 -2.56
CA LEU A 22 -6.82 1.32 -1.15
C LEU A 22 -7.02 -0.05 -0.51
N ASP A 23 -6.03 -0.47 0.27
CA ASP A 23 -6.09 -1.73 1.01
C ASP A 23 -5.08 -1.73 2.17
N GLU A 24 -5.28 -2.63 3.12
CA GLU A 24 -4.43 -2.85 4.27
C GLU A 24 -3.85 -4.25 4.29
N SER A 25 -2.57 -4.36 4.62
CA SER A 25 -1.91 -5.63 4.83
C SER A 25 -1.19 -5.71 6.17
N TYR A 26 -1.12 -6.93 6.71
CA TYR A 26 -0.53 -7.23 8.00
C TYR A 26 0.76 -8.03 7.83
N PHE A 27 1.84 -7.55 8.42
CA PHE A 27 3.18 -8.14 8.32
C PHE A 27 3.72 -8.57 9.69
N GLY A 28 4.57 -9.60 9.69
CA GLY A 28 5.19 -10.13 10.91
C GLY A 28 4.25 -10.95 11.81
N GLY A 29 4.61 -11.01 13.10
CA GLY A 29 3.98 -11.84 14.15
C GLY A 29 4.69 -13.18 14.35
N GLN A 30 5.05 -13.51 15.60
CA GLN A 30 5.46 -14.87 15.96
C GLN A 30 4.29 -15.84 15.76
N ARG A 31 4.55 -17.02 15.18
CA ARG A 31 3.51 -18.03 14.95
C ARG A 31 3.02 -18.62 16.28
N LYS A 32 1.91 -18.08 16.78
CA LYS A 32 0.75 -18.75 17.43
C LYS A 32 -0.39 -17.71 17.58
N GLY A 33 -1.59 -17.99 17.05
CA GLY A 33 -2.78 -17.13 17.23
C GLY A 33 -3.58 -16.78 15.96
N ARG A 34 -4.60 -15.91 16.13
CA ARG A 34 -5.59 -15.49 15.12
C ARG A 34 -4.94 -15.02 13.81
N ARG A 35 -5.47 -15.45 12.66
CA ARG A 35 -5.05 -14.97 11.33
C ARG A 35 -5.81 -13.70 10.96
N GLY A 36 -5.23 -12.86 10.10
CA GLY A 36 -5.83 -11.59 9.69
C GLY A 36 -5.73 -10.50 10.77
N ARG A 37 -6.80 -9.69 10.87
CA ARG A 37 -6.90 -8.50 11.72
C ARG A 37 -6.92 -8.85 13.21
N GLY A 38 -6.32 -7.99 14.03
CA GLY A 38 -6.24 -8.19 15.49
C GLY A 38 -5.28 -9.31 15.91
N ALA A 39 -4.46 -9.83 14.99
CA ALA A 39 -3.39 -10.76 15.32
C ALA A 39 -2.28 -10.04 16.10
N ALA A 40 -2.00 -10.50 17.32
CA ALA A 40 -0.97 -9.91 18.18
C ALA A 40 0.41 -9.95 17.50
N GLY A 41 1.19 -8.87 17.69
CA GLY A 41 2.56 -8.79 17.19
C GLY A 41 2.72 -8.49 15.70
N LYS A 42 1.65 -8.19 14.96
CA LYS A 42 1.73 -7.75 13.56
C LYS A 42 1.94 -6.23 13.44
N VAL A 43 2.49 -5.82 12.31
CA VAL A 43 2.56 -4.43 11.82
C VAL A 43 1.46 -4.26 10.77
N VAL A 44 0.65 -3.22 10.92
CA VAL A 44 -0.38 -2.87 9.94
C VAL A 44 0.21 -1.88 8.96
N VAL A 45 0.01 -2.12 7.67
CA VAL A 45 0.45 -1.25 6.59
C VAL A 45 -0.76 -0.87 5.77
N PHE A 46 -0.92 0.42 5.53
CA PHE A 46 -1.89 0.96 4.60
C PHE A 46 -1.20 1.26 3.26
N GLY A 47 -1.83 0.88 2.17
CA GLY A 47 -1.36 1.13 0.81
C GLY A 47 -2.35 1.95 0.00
N ILE A 48 -1.82 2.81 -0.86
CA ILE A 48 -2.55 3.58 -1.85
C ILE A 48 -1.89 3.31 -3.19
N LEU A 49 -2.64 2.83 -4.18
CA LEU A 49 -2.12 2.57 -5.52
C LEU A 49 -2.89 3.40 -6.54
N LYS A 50 -2.21 4.27 -7.29
CA LYS A 50 -2.77 4.83 -8.53
C LYS A 50 -2.84 3.73 -9.57
N ARG A 51 -4.02 3.49 -10.16
CA ARG A 51 -4.12 2.57 -11.30
C ARG A 51 -3.23 3.06 -12.43
N ASN A 52 -2.44 2.15 -13.01
CA ASN A 52 -1.40 2.46 -14.00
C ASN A 52 -0.32 3.45 -13.52
N GLY A 53 -0.15 3.60 -12.21
CA GLY A 53 0.83 4.50 -11.61
C GLY A 53 1.63 3.82 -10.51
N ARG A 54 1.88 4.57 -9.44
CA ARG A 54 2.74 4.15 -8.34
C ARG A 54 1.95 3.76 -7.10
N VAL A 55 2.52 2.86 -6.31
CA VAL A 55 2.09 2.53 -4.96
C VAL A 55 2.79 3.43 -3.95
N TYR A 56 2.05 3.85 -2.94
CA TYR A 56 2.52 4.48 -1.73
C TYR A 56 2.11 3.61 -0.53
N THR A 57 3.03 3.44 0.41
CA THR A 57 2.77 2.68 1.63
C THR A 57 3.16 3.45 2.88
N VAL A 58 2.41 3.21 3.95
CA VAL A 58 2.69 3.77 5.28
C VAL A 58 2.32 2.77 6.37
N VAL A 59 3.16 2.70 7.40
CA VAL A 59 2.84 1.92 8.60
C VAL A 59 1.82 2.71 9.43
N VAL A 60 0.74 2.03 9.84
CA VAL A 60 -0.34 2.62 10.63
C VAL A 60 -0.55 1.86 11.92
N ASP A 61 -1.10 2.53 12.93
CA ASP A 61 -1.34 1.90 14.24
C ASP A 61 -2.40 0.81 14.16
N ASN A 62 -3.42 1.02 13.32
CA ASN A 62 -4.53 0.11 13.12
C ASN A 62 -5.26 0.43 11.80
N ALA A 63 -6.14 -0.47 11.38
CA ALA A 63 -6.95 -0.33 10.16
C ALA A 63 -8.34 0.26 10.44
N LYS A 64 -8.47 1.20 11.39
CA LYS A 64 -9.75 1.88 11.65
C LYS A 64 -9.85 3.15 10.82
N SER A 65 -11.09 3.56 10.53
CA SER A 65 -11.37 4.77 9.75
C SER A 65 -10.67 6.01 10.31
N GLU A 66 -10.60 6.17 11.63
CA GLU A 66 -9.97 7.33 12.29
C GLU A 66 -8.48 7.43 11.98
N THR A 67 -7.82 6.29 11.74
CA THR A 67 -6.40 6.22 11.41
C THR A 67 -6.16 6.37 9.90
N LEU A 68 -7.00 5.77 9.06
CA LEU A 68 -6.81 5.75 7.61
C LEU A 68 -7.27 7.04 6.93
N PHE A 69 -8.41 7.58 7.36
CA PHE A 69 -9.06 8.71 6.70
C PHE A 69 -8.20 9.99 6.63
N PRO A 70 -7.44 10.37 7.68
CA PRO A 70 -6.51 11.50 7.57
C PRO A 70 -5.42 11.29 6.52
N VAL A 71 -4.93 10.05 6.35
CA VAL A 71 -3.94 9.71 5.32
C VAL A 71 -4.56 9.84 3.93
N ILE A 72 -5.75 9.27 3.74
CA ILE A 72 -6.52 9.34 2.48
C ILE A 72 -6.74 10.80 2.08
N LYS A 73 -7.26 11.64 2.98
CA LYS A 73 -7.53 13.06 2.70
C LYS A 73 -6.26 13.85 2.37
N LYS A 74 -5.12 13.49 2.97
CA LYS A 74 -3.83 14.14 2.67
C LYS A 74 -3.24 13.67 1.32
N LYS A 75 -3.55 12.45 0.89
CA LYS A 75 -2.87 11.79 -0.23
C LYS A 75 -3.70 11.64 -1.48
N ILE A 76 -5.00 11.92 -1.44
CA ILE A 76 -5.88 11.71 -2.58
C ILE A 76 -6.64 13.01 -2.83
N MET A 77 -6.61 13.50 -4.07
CA MET A 77 -7.38 14.67 -4.47
C MET A 77 -8.88 14.40 -4.34
N PRO A 78 -9.67 15.37 -3.87
CA PRO A 78 -11.14 15.31 -3.97
C PRO A 78 -11.60 14.95 -5.39
N ASP A 79 -12.79 14.37 -5.51
CA ASP A 79 -13.41 13.89 -6.74
C ASP A 79 -12.68 12.72 -7.44
N SER A 80 -11.61 12.20 -6.84
CA SER A 80 -10.97 10.95 -7.28
C SER A 80 -11.88 9.74 -7.08
N ILE A 81 -11.66 8.70 -7.89
CA ILE A 81 -12.37 7.42 -7.82
C ILE A 81 -11.58 6.47 -6.93
N VAL A 82 -12.18 6.06 -5.82
CA VAL A 82 -11.56 5.21 -4.81
C VAL A 82 -12.16 3.81 -4.85
N TYR A 83 -11.29 2.79 -4.99
CA TYR A 83 -11.67 1.38 -4.96
C TYR A 83 -11.15 0.74 -3.67
N THR A 84 -12.04 0.12 -2.89
CA THR A 84 -11.67 -0.61 -1.67
C THR A 84 -12.42 -1.93 -1.60
N ASP A 85 -11.96 -2.87 -0.77
CA ASP A 85 -12.80 -4.01 -0.36
C ASP A 85 -14.01 -3.49 0.47
N SER A 86 -15.03 -4.34 0.66
CA SER A 86 -16.30 -4.08 1.34
C SER A 86 -16.19 -3.86 2.87
N LEU A 87 -15.05 -3.33 3.34
CA LEU A 87 -14.79 -3.12 4.74
C LEU A 87 -15.46 -1.83 5.29
N SER A 88 -16.09 -1.93 6.47
CA SER A 88 -16.70 -0.80 7.19
C SER A 88 -15.76 0.35 7.55
N SER A 89 -14.45 0.09 7.68
CA SER A 89 -13.46 1.15 7.93
C SER A 89 -13.41 2.19 6.79
N TYR A 90 -13.93 1.86 5.61
CA TYR A 90 -14.06 2.77 4.48
C TYR A 90 -15.43 3.45 4.38
N ASP A 91 -16.35 3.24 5.33
CA ASP A 91 -17.70 3.84 5.30
C ASP A 91 -17.68 5.37 5.23
N LYS A 92 -16.64 6.01 5.77
CA LYS A 92 -16.47 7.47 5.72
C LYS A 92 -16.20 8.00 4.31
N LEU A 93 -15.79 7.15 3.36
CA LEU A 93 -15.50 7.58 1.98
C LEU A 93 -16.75 7.97 1.20
N ASP A 94 -17.90 7.35 1.52
CA ASP A 94 -19.17 7.60 0.81
C ASP A 94 -19.70 9.04 1.05
N VAL A 95 -19.20 9.71 2.09
CA VAL A 95 -19.66 11.05 2.51
C VAL A 95 -18.57 12.12 2.41
N SER A 96 -17.41 11.82 1.81
CA SER A 96 -16.22 12.66 1.90
C SER A 96 -15.74 13.28 0.58
N GLY A 97 -16.60 13.40 -0.43
CA GLY A 97 -16.23 13.99 -1.72
C GLY A 97 -15.31 13.10 -2.57
N PHE A 98 -15.38 11.79 -2.39
CA PHE A 98 -14.76 10.81 -3.28
C PHE A 98 -15.84 9.98 -3.96
N ILE A 99 -15.56 9.51 -5.19
CA ILE A 99 -16.42 8.54 -5.86
C ILE A 99 -15.96 7.15 -5.40
N HIS A 100 -16.70 6.55 -4.48
CA HIS A 100 -16.28 5.32 -3.83
C HIS A 100 -16.95 4.07 -4.44
N TYR A 101 -16.13 3.11 -4.87
CA TYR A 101 -16.55 1.79 -5.33
C TYR A 101 -16.06 0.72 -4.36
N ARG A 102 -17.02 0.05 -3.71
CA ARG A 102 -16.74 -1.11 -2.86
C ARG A 102 -16.73 -2.38 -3.70
N ILE A 103 -15.59 -3.06 -3.70
CA ILE A 103 -15.42 -4.35 -4.36
C ILE A 103 -15.97 -5.43 -3.44
N ASN A 104 -16.86 -6.25 -3.99
CA ASN A 104 -17.38 -7.41 -3.31
C ASN A 104 -16.75 -8.66 -3.91
N HIS A 105 -15.70 -9.17 -3.25
CA HIS A 105 -14.97 -10.37 -3.68
C HIS A 105 -15.84 -11.63 -3.85
N SER A 106 -17.08 -11.66 -3.32
CA SER A 106 -18.01 -12.78 -3.53
C SER A 106 -18.77 -12.74 -4.87
N LYS A 107 -18.78 -11.59 -5.55
CA LYS A 107 -19.56 -11.36 -6.79
C LYS A 107 -18.69 -10.91 -7.97
N GLU A 108 -17.36 -11.00 -7.83
CA GLU A 108 -16.33 -10.40 -8.70
C GLU A 108 -16.35 -10.80 -10.18
N PHE A 109 -17.13 -11.80 -10.59
CA PHE A 109 -17.10 -12.31 -11.96
C PHE A 109 -17.86 -11.46 -12.98
N VAL A 110 -18.57 -10.39 -12.56
CA VAL A 110 -19.53 -9.68 -13.43
C VAL A 110 -19.01 -8.34 -13.96
N ASP A 111 -17.99 -7.73 -13.34
CA ASP A 111 -17.50 -6.40 -13.75
C ASP A 111 -15.97 -6.30 -13.72
N ARG A 112 -15.34 -6.31 -14.90
CA ARG A 112 -13.88 -6.35 -15.06
C ARG A 112 -13.17 -5.06 -14.63
N GLN A 113 -13.89 -3.95 -14.41
CA GLN A 113 -13.27 -2.66 -14.07
C GLN A 113 -13.28 -2.35 -12.57
N ASN A 114 -14.07 -3.06 -11.78
CA ASN A 114 -14.25 -2.83 -10.35
C ASN A 114 -13.49 -3.90 -9.54
N HIS A 115 -12.15 -3.78 -9.49
CA HIS A 115 -11.26 -4.67 -8.74
C HIS A 115 -10.16 -3.90 -7.99
N ILE A 116 -9.50 -4.55 -7.04
CA ILE A 116 -8.29 -4.04 -6.36
C ILE A 116 -7.05 -4.91 -6.61
N ASN A 117 -7.04 -5.62 -7.75
CA ASN A 117 -5.99 -6.57 -8.13
C ASN A 117 -4.57 -5.97 -8.12
N GLY A 118 -4.44 -4.67 -8.38
CA GLY A 118 -3.15 -4.00 -8.42
C GLY A 118 -2.50 -3.97 -7.05
N ILE A 119 -3.22 -3.50 -6.04
CA ILE A 119 -2.71 -3.40 -4.67
C ILE A 119 -2.58 -4.78 -4.01
N GLU A 120 -3.48 -5.72 -4.34
CA GLU A 120 -3.33 -7.13 -3.92
C GLU A 120 -2.07 -7.79 -4.48
N ASN A 121 -1.78 -7.55 -5.76
CA ASN A 121 -0.54 -8.00 -6.39
C ASN A 121 0.69 -7.40 -5.70
N PHE A 122 0.66 -6.10 -5.37
CA PHE A 122 1.71 -5.48 -4.58
C PHE A 122 1.93 -6.19 -3.25
N TRP A 123 0.86 -6.47 -2.49
CA TRP A 123 0.99 -7.19 -1.23
C TRP A 123 1.56 -8.60 -1.38
N ASN A 124 1.17 -9.32 -2.43
CA ASN A 124 1.69 -10.65 -2.73
C ASN A 124 3.19 -10.60 -3.02
N GLN A 125 3.64 -9.64 -3.82
CA GLN A 125 5.06 -9.44 -4.12
C GLN A 125 5.86 -9.03 -2.88
N ALA A 126 5.35 -8.07 -2.09
CA ALA A 126 5.99 -7.63 -0.86
C ALA A 126 6.13 -8.79 0.14
N LYS A 127 5.06 -9.55 0.40
CA LYS A 127 5.11 -10.73 1.29
C LYS A 127 6.11 -11.77 0.79
N ARG A 128 6.15 -12.04 -0.51
CA ARG A 128 7.10 -13.00 -1.11
C ARG A 128 8.55 -12.54 -0.94
N PHE A 129 8.82 -11.26 -1.14
CA PHE A 129 10.16 -10.69 -0.95
C PHE A 129 10.58 -10.74 0.52
N LEU A 130 9.73 -10.28 1.43
CA LEU A 130 10.05 -10.16 2.85
C LEU A 130 10.20 -11.53 3.55
N ARG A 131 9.56 -12.59 3.04
CA ARG A 131 9.73 -13.96 3.55
C ARG A 131 11.18 -14.45 3.51
N LYS A 132 12.02 -13.91 2.62
CA LYS A 132 13.44 -14.31 2.48
C LYS A 132 14.29 -13.96 3.71
N TYR A 133 13.84 -13.02 4.53
CA TYR A 133 14.58 -12.53 5.69
C TYR A 133 14.27 -13.30 6.98
N ASN A 134 13.38 -14.31 6.95
CA ASN A 134 13.03 -15.16 8.10
C ASN A 134 12.57 -14.42 9.37
N GLY A 135 12.10 -13.18 9.22
CA GLY A 135 11.76 -12.29 10.33
C GLY A 135 12.50 -10.98 10.19
N ILE A 136 11.78 -9.88 10.37
CA ILE A 136 12.34 -8.53 10.26
C ILE A 136 12.04 -7.83 11.57
N ASP A 137 13.05 -7.23 12.19
CA ASP A 137 12.86 -6.43 13.39
C ASP A 137 11.89 -5.26 13.11
N ARG A 138 11.03 -4.95 14.08
CA ARG A 138 9.99 -3.93 13.90
C ARG A 138 10.56 -2.54 13.62
N LYS A 139 11.74 -2.20 14.16
CA LYS A 139 12.39 -0.90 13.93
C LYS A 139 12.93 -0.79 12.51
N SER A 140 13.39 -1.90 11.94
CA SER A 140 13.91 -1.94 10.58
C SER A 140 12.84 -2.14 9.52
N PHE A 141 11.66 -2.67 9.88
CA PHE A 141 10.57 -2.98 8.96
C PHE A 141 10.20 -1.84 7.98
N PRO A 142 10.11 -0.56 8.40
CA PRO A 142 9.81 0.53 7.47
C PRO A 142 10.81 0.64 6.30
N LEU A 143 12.09 0.31 6.53
CA LEU A 143 13.11 0.38 5.50
C LEU A 143 12.87 -0.70 4.41
N PHE A 144 12.53 -1.92 4.83
CA PHE A 144 12.20 -3.03 3.94
C PHE A 144 10.88 -2.80 3.20
N LEU A 145 9.91 -2.16 3.86
CA LEU A 145 8.66 -1.76 3.22
C LEU A 145 8.92 -0.77 2.09
N LYS A 146 9.78 0.23 2.31
CA LYS A 146 10.16 1.20 1.27
C LYS A 146 10.97 0.59 0.13
N GLU A 147 11.77 -0.45 0.41
CA GLU A 147 12.37 -1.24 -0.66
C GLU A 147 11.32 -1.97 -1.50
N CYS A 148 10.26 -2.54 -0.89
CA CYS A 148 9.17 -3.16 -1.64
C CYS A 148 8.43 -2.15 -2.51
N GLU A 149 8.14 -0.96 -1.97
CA GLU A 149 7.54 0.17 -2.70
C GLU A 149 8.37 0.56 -3.93
N PHE A 150 9.68 0.76 -3.74
CA PHE A 150 10.61 1.05 -4.84
C PHE A 150 10.59 -0.05 -5.91
N ARG A 151 10.72 -1.32 -5.50
CA ARG A 151 10.78 -2.45 -6.44
C ARG A 151 9.50 -2.59 -7.27
N PHE A 152 8.35 -2.27 -6.68
CA PHE A 152 7.08 -2.28 -7.41
C PHE A 152 6.97 -1.10 -8.38
N ASN A 153 7.38 0.10 -7.96
CA ASN A 153 7.21 1.33 -8.73
C ASN A 153 8.16 1.48 -9.92
N PHE A 154 9.31 0.82 -9.91
CA PHE A 154 10.40 1.11 -10.84
C PHE A 154 10.80 -0.05 -11.77
N GLY A 155 9.85 -0.95 -12.04
CA GLY A 155 9.94 -1.92 -13.14
C GLY A 155 10.97 -3.02 -12.92
N THR A 156 11.67 -3.40 -13.98
CA THR A 156 12.63 -4.52 -13.98
C THR A 156 13.88 -4.23 -13.14
N PRO A 157 14.63 -5.26 -12.67
CA PRO A 157 15.88 -5.05 -11.93
C PRO A 157 16.90 -4.15 -12.66
N SER A 158 16.95 -4.21 -13.98
CA SER A 158 17.84 -3.38 -14.81
C SER A 158 17.42 -1.90 -14.78
N GLN A 159 16.12 -1.61 -14.84
CA GLN A 159 15.59 -0.25 -14.70
C GLN A 159 15.82 0.29 -13.28
N GLN A 160 15.57 -0.55 -12.27
CA GLN A 160 15.83 -0.23 -10.87
C GLN A 160 17.30 0.12 -10.65
N LEU A 161 18.23 -0.67 -11.19
CA LEU A 161 19.66 -0.39 -11.08
C LEU A 161 20.04 0.93 -11.74
N LYS A 162 19.48 1.23 -12.92
CA LYS A 162 19.71 2.51 -13.59
C LYS A 162 19.25 3.68 -12.72
N ILE A 163 18.04 3.60 -12.17
CA ILE A 163 17.49 4.65 -11.29
C ILE A 163 18.35 4.82 -10.02
N LEU A 164 18.80 3.73 -9.42
CA LEU A 164 19.67 3.80 -8.24
C LEU A 164 21.02 4.44 -8.56
N ARG A 165 21.58 4.19 -9.74
CA ARG A 165 22.81 4.85 -10.22
C ARG A 165 22.59 6.34 -10.41
N ASP A 166 21.51 6.70 -11.11
CA ASP A 166 21.11 8.10 -11.32
C ASP A 166 20.92 8.84 -9.99
N TRP A 167 20.23 8.24 -9.01
CA TRP A 167 20.03 8.81 -7.67
C TRP A 167 21.31 8.95 -6.85
N CYS A 168 22.29 8.07 -7.08
CA CYS A 168 23.60 8.14 -6.44
C CYS A 168 24.59 9.05 -7.19
N GLY A 169 24.24 9.55 -8.38
CA GLY A 169 25.12 10.36 -9.22
C GLY A 169 26.31 9.59 -9.81
N ILE A 170 26.15 8.29 -10.07
CA ILE A 170 27.20 7.40 -10.60
C ILE A 170 26.80 6.69 -11.90
#